data_AF-A0A9E5DMU0-F1
#
_entry.id   AF-A0A9E5DMU0-F1
#
_cell.length_a   1.000
_cell.length_b   1.000
_cell.length_c   1.000
_cell.angle_alpha   90.00
_cell.angle_beta   90.00
_cell.angle_gamma   90.00
#
_symmetry.space_group_name_H-M   'P 1'
#
loop_
_entity.id
_entity.type
_entity.pdbx_description
1 polymer ?
#
loop_
_entity_poly.entity_id
_entity_poly.type
_entity_poly.pdbx_seq_one_letter_code
_entity_poly.pdbx_strand_id
1 'polypeptide(L)'
;MITLFAKRGYSMNIIFKMFYAIAYFIVLIIEIIKATLDVAGRTLNGKVEPEIIEIETELKRPISQVILANSITLTPGTLSIDVDTENCIIKVATIVPRKKEDVIPFEPYIKGWLE
;
A
#
# COMPACT_ATOMS: atom_id res chain seq x y z
N MET A 1 -25.34 -32.43 -16.46
CA MET A 1 -26.22 -31.29 -16.78
C MET A 1 -25.51 -29.95 -16.60
N ILE A 2 -24.34 -29.70 -17.22
CA ILE A 2 -23.76 -28.33 -17.34
C ILE A 2 -22.94 -28.20 -18.64
N THR A 3 -23.31 -28.93 -19.69
CA THR A 3 -22.59 -28.95 -20.99
C THR A 3 -23.12 -27.90 -21.98
N LEU A 4 -23.96 -26.94 -21.57
CA LEU A 4 -24.84 -26.24 -22.53
C LEU A 4 -24.90 -24.70 -22.55
N PHE A 5 -24.11 -23.93 -21.77
CA PHE A 5 -24.30 -22.46 -21.76
C PHE A 5 -23.09 -21.54 -22.01
N ALA A 6 -21.83 -21.98 -21.98
CA ALA A 6 -20.70 -21.04 -22.17
C ALA A 6 -19.97 -21.17 -23.52
N LYS A 7 -20.50 -21.97 -24.46
CA LYS A 7 -19.97 -22.07 -25.82
C LYS A 7 -20.95 -21.40 -26.79
N ARG A 8 -20.94 -20.07 -26.88
CA ARG A 8 -21.71 -19.34 -27.92
C ARG A 8 -21.08 -17.97 -28.26
N GLY A 9 -20.48 -17.90 -29.45
CA GLY A 9 -20.10 -16.66 -30.19
C GLY A 9 -18.87 -15.94 -29.66
N TYR A 10 -17.62 -16.20 -30.09
CA TYR A 10 -17.06 -16.23 -31.45
C TYR A 10 -17.26 -14.93 -32.24
N SER A 11 -16.14 -14.21 -32.43
CA SER A 11 -15.89 -13.02 -33.27
C SER A 11 -16.19 -11.63 -32.70
N MET A 12 -15.40 -11.19 -31.72
CA MET A 12 -15.09 -9.76 -31.57
C MET A 12 -13.58 -9.61 -31.69
N ASN A 13 -13.12 -8.77 -32.62
CA ASN A 13 -11.70 -8.62 -32.99
C ASN A 13 -10.82 -8.50 -31.74
N ILE A 14 -9.83 -9.39 -31.63
CA ILE A 14 -8.94 -9.53 -30.46
C ILE A 14 -8.29 -8.18 -30.07
N ILE A 15 -8.05 -7.33 -31.07
CA ILE A 15 -7.48 -5.98 -30.95
C ILE A 15 -8.43 -5.05 -30.19
N PHE A 16 -9.74 -5.11 -30.46
CA PHE A 16 -10.74 -4.27 -29.77
C PHE A 16 -10.93 -4.66 -28.31
N LYS A 17 -10.90 -5.96 -28.00
CA LYS A 17 -10.94 -6.45 -26.61
C LYS A 17 -9.69 -6.05 -25.83
N MET A 18 -8.52 -6.14 -26.45
CA MET A 18 -7.26 -5.73 -25.81
C MET A 18 -7.24 -4.23 -25.54
N PHE A 19 -7.72 -3.43 -26.49
CA PHE A 19 -7.82 -1.98 -26.33
C PHE A 19 -8.78 -1.59 -25.20
N TYR A 20 -9.95 -2.24 -25.10
CA TYR A 20 -10.90 -1.99 -24.02
C TYR A 20 -10.37 -2.42 -22.64
N ALA A 21 -9.65 -3.54 -22.58
CA ALA A 21 -9.04 -4.01 -21.34
C ALA A 21 -7.94 -3.06 -20.86
N ILE A 22 -7.11 -2.54 -21.76
CA ILE A 22 -6.05 -1.57 -21.44
C ILE A 22 -6.67 -0.23 -21.01
N ALA A 23 -7.68 0.26 -21.73
CA ALA A 23 -8.38 1.47 -21.36
C ALA A 23 -9.04 1.36 -19.98
N TYR A 24 -9.68 0.21 -19.69
CA TYR A 24 -10.25 -0.06 -18.38
C TYR A 24 -9.17 -0.09 -17.28
N PHE A 25 -8.04 -0.75 -17.52
CA PHE A 25 -6.95 -0.85 -16.55
C PHE A 25 -6.31 0.50 -16.26
N ILE A 26 -6.17 1.36 -17.28
CA ILE A 26 -5.67 2.73 -17.13
C ILE A 26 -6.63 3.59 -16.31
N VAL A 27 -7.94 3.50 -16.56
CA VAL A 27 -8.95 4.23 -15.76
C VAL A 27 -8.95 3.73 -14.31
N LEU A 28 -8.86 2.43 -14.10
CA LEU A 28 -8.81 1.83 -12.76
C LEU A 28 -7.62 2.37 -11.95
N ILE A 29 -6.43 2.44 -12.55
CA ILE A 29 -5.23 2.96 -11.88
C ILE A 29 -5.35 4.47 -11.61
N ILE A 30 -5.93 5.24 -12.54
CA ILE A 30 -6.13 6.68 -12.36
C ILE A 30 -7.11 6.97 -11.21
N GLU A 31 -8.19 6.20 -11.09
CA GLU A 31 -9.14 6.35 -9.98
C GLU A 31 -8.51 5.96 -8.63
N ILE A 32 -7.67 4.92 -8.58
CA ILE A 32 -6.93 4.52 -7.37
C ILE A 32 -5.95 5.63 -6.93
N ILE A 33 -5.22 6.23 -7.86
CA ILE A 33 -4.26 7.30 -7.56
C ILE A 33 -4.99 8.57 -7.10
N LYS A 34 -6.09 8.95 -7.73
CA LYS A 34 -6.89 10.11 -7.32
C LYS A 34 -7.50 9.95 -5.93
N ALA A 35 -8.03 8.76 -5.63
CA ALA A 35 -8.57 8.47 -4.30
C ALA A 35 -7.50 8.56 -3.21
N THR A 36 -6.28 8.11 -3.51
CA THR A 36 -5.15 8.18 -2.58
C THR A 36 -4.69 9.64 -2.38
N LEU A 37 -4.75 10.48 -3.42
CA LEU A 37 -4.40 11.90 -3.37
C LEU A 37 -5.46 12.79 -2.68
N ASP A 38 -6.77 12.49 -2.80
CA ASP A 38 -7.82 13.22 -2.05
C ASP A 38 -7.73 12.93 -0.54
N VAL A 39 -7.48 11.68 -0.17
CA VAL A 39 -7.32 11.28 1.24
C VAL A 39 -6.04 11.89 1.83
N ALA A 40 -4.92 11.86 1.11
CA ALA A 40 -3.67 12.51 1.54
C ALA A 40 -3.79 14.04 1.64
N GLY A 41 -4.49 14.67 0.69
CA GLY A 41 -4.70 16.13 0.66
C GLY A 41 -5.54 16.64 1.84
N ARG A 42 -6.52 15.86 2.31
CA ARG A 42 -7.33 16.19 3.49
C ARG A 42 -6.54 16.07 4.80
N THR A 43 -5.60 15.14 4.87
CA THR A 43 -4.68 14.98 6.01
C THR A 43 -3.66 16.13 6.10
N LEU A 44 -3.44 16.86 5.00
CA LEU A 44 -2.52 18.01 4.87
C LEU A 44 -3.15 19.38 5.17
N ASN A 45 -4.40 19.47 5.63
CA ASN A 45 -5.15 20.71 5.91
C ASN A 45 -4.59 21.63 7.03
N GLY A 46 -3.29 21.54 7.35
CA GLY A 46 -2.50 22.70 7.76
C GLY A 46 -2.01 22.77 9.21
N LYS A 47 -2.26 21.77 10.05
CA LYS A 47 -1.62 21.65 11.38
C LYS A 47 -0.52 20.61 11.31
N VAL A 48 0.67 21.06 10.92
CA VAL A 48 1.86 20.23 10.74
C VAL A 48 2.68 20.29 12.03
N GLU A 49 2.80 19.16 12.69
CA GLU A 49 3.55 18.98 13.93
C GLU A 49 4.43 17.72 13.75
N PRO A 50 5.59 17.86 13.08
CA PRO A 50 6.38 16.72 12.71
C PRO A 50 7.10 16.12 13.92
N GLU A 51 7.14 14.80 14.00
CA GLU A 51 7.85 14.06 15.04
C GLU A 51 8.64 12.89 14.45
N ILE A 52 9.69 12.49 15.17
CA ILE A 52 10.42 11.25 14.90
C ILE A 52 10.10 10.29 16.03
N ILE A 53 9.59 9.13 15.68
CA ILE A 53 9.24 8.06 16.60
C ILE A 53 10.01 6.80 16.27
N GLU A 54 10.33 6.03 17.30
CA GLU A 54 10.92 4.69 17.17
C GLU A 54 9.82 3.66 17.40
N ILE A 55 9.67 2.73 16.45
CA ILE A 55 8.62 1.73 16.45
C ILE A 55 9.26 0.35 16.57
N GLU A 56 9.05 -0.31 17.70
CA GLU A 56 9.38 -1.72 17.87
C GLU A 56 8.40 -2.59 17.04
N THR A 57 8.92 -3.40 16.11
CA THR A 57 8.13 -4.34 15.32
C THR A 57 8.27 -5.76 15.86
N GLU A 58 7.21 -6.56 15.74
CA GLU A 58 7.24 -7.97 16.09
C GLU A 58 7.87 -8.85 15.00
N LEU A 59 8.16 -8.28 13.83
CA LEU A 59 8.77 -8.98 12.69
C LEU A 59 10.24 -9.28 13.00
N LYS A 60 10.60 -10.56 13.08
CA LYS A 60 11.95 -11.06 13.37
C LYS A 60 12.84 -11.15 12.14
N ARG A 61 12.26 -11.31 10.95
CA ARG A 61 13.06 -11.49 9.72
C ARG A 61 13.49 -10.13 9.14
N PRO A 62 14.77 -9.92 8.81
CA PRO A 62 15.25 -8.65 8.24
C PRO A 62 14.49 -8.22 6.98
N ILE A 63 14.16 -9.16 6.10
CA ILE A 63 13.40 -8.86 4.88
C ILE A 63 11.97 -8.38 5.17
N SER A 64 11.32 -8.94 6.20
CA SER A 64 9.98 -8.54 6.60
C SER A 64 9.99 -7.10 7.14
N GLN A 65 11.00 -6.75 7.93
CA GLN A 65 11.16 -5.39 8.47
C GLN A 65 11.45 -4.36 7.36
N VAL A 66 12.27 -4.70 6.36
CA VAL A 66 12.54 -3.82 5.21
C VAL A 66 11.28 -3.61 4.36
N ILE A 67 10.48 -4.66 4.14
CA ILE A 67 9.21 -4.53 3.43
C ILE A 67 8.25 -3.64 4.21
N LEU A 68 8.16 -3.81 5.54
CA LEU A 68 7.35 -2.97 6.41
C LEU A 68 7.79 -1.50 6.31
N ALA A 69 9.09 -1.22 6.40
CA ALA A 69 9.63 0.13 6.27
C ALA A 69 9.25 0.80 4.94
N ASN A 70 9.28 0.07 3.83
CA ASN A 70 8.83 0.59 2.53
C ASN A 70 7.33 0.88 2.51
N SER A 71 6.52 0.03 3.14
CA SER A 71 5.07 0.25 3.25
C SER A 71 4.71 1.46 4.12
N ILE A 72 5.47 1.73 5.18
CA ILE A 72 5.31 2.94 6.01
C ILE A 72 5.55 4.21 5.19
N THR A 73 6.62 4.24 4.38
CA THR A 73 6.93 5.38 3.49
C THR A 73 5.84 5.64 2.45
N LEU A 74 5.12 4.60 2.03
CA LEU A 74 3.98 4.72 1.11
C LEU A 74 2.70 5.20 1.80
N THR A 75 2.66 5.19 3.13
CA THR A 75 1.53 5.70 3.90
C THR A 75 1.61 7.24 3.90
N PRO A 76 0.53 7.97 3.55
CA PRO A 76 0.57 9.42 3.46
C PRO A 76 1.03 10.10 4.76
N GLY A 77 1.99 11.01 4.67
CA GLY A 77 2.49 11.77 5.81
C GLY A 77 3.46 11.02 6.73
N THR A 78 4.06 9.91 6.26
CA THR A 78 5.11 9.14 6.96
C THR A 78 6.32 8.88 6.09
N LEU A 79 7.47 8.72 6.73
CA LEU A 79 8.74 8.38 6.10
C LEU A 79 9.56 7.51 7.04
N SER A 80 9.96 6.32 6.60
CA SER A 80 10.93 5.50 7.33
C SER A 80 12.33 6.11 7.18
N ILE A 81 13.01 6.36 8.30
CA ILE A 81 14.36 6.95 8.38
C ILE A 81 15.42 5.87 8.49
N ASP A 82 15.17 4.86 9.33
CA ASP A 82 16.14 3.81 9.64
C ASP A 82 15.45 2.51 10.05
N VAL A 83 16.15 1.39 9.88
CA VAL A 83 15.69 0.04 10.23
C VAL A 83 16.82 -0.68 10.95
N ASP A 84 16.68 -0.81 12.27
CA ASP A 84 17.55 -1.64 13.10
C ASP A 84 17.00 -3.06 13.15
N THR A 85 17.60 -3.92 12.31
CA THR A 85 17.15 -5.31 12.19
C THR A 85 17.51 -6.19 13.37
N GLU A 86 18.50 -5.81 14.17
CA GLU A 86 18.94 -6.59 15.32
C GLU A 86 17.99 -6.38 16.50
N ASN A 87 17.57 -5.13 16.73
CA ASN A 87 16.67 -4.77 17.82
C ASN A 87 15.19 -4.74 17.40
N CYS A 88 14.88 -4.99 16.13
CA CYS A 88 13.54 -4.92 15.56
C CYS A 88 12.90 -3.53 15.73
N ILE A 89 13.67 -2.47 15.45
CA ILE A 89 13.23 -1.08 15.60
C ILE A 89 13.22 -0.40 14.23
N ILE A 90 12.11 0.26 13.89
CA ILE A 90 11.97 1.11 12.71
C ILE A 90 11.80 2.56 13.18
N LYS A 91 12.71 3.44 12.75
CA LYS A 91 12.62 4.87 13.01
C LYS A 91 11.79 5.53 11.92
N VAL A 92 10.75 6.26 12.31
CA VAL A 92 9.78 6.85 11.38
C VAL A 92 9.61 8.33 11.68
N ALA A 93 9.67 9.15 10.64
CA ALA A 93 9.24 10.54 10.68
C ALA A 93 7.77 10.63 10.25
N THR A 94 6.97 11.37 11.01
CA THR A 94 5.59 11.70 10.68
C THR A 94 5.46 13.21 10.50
N ILE A 95 4.52 13.64 9.66
CA ILE A 95 4.22 15.08 9.45
C ILE A 95 3.29 15.61 10.56
N VAL A 96 2.56 14.73 11.22
CA VAL A 96 1.67 15.01 12.36
C VAL A 96 1.79 13.89 13.38
N PRO A 97 1.59 14.13 14.68
CA PRO A 97 1.68 13.08 15.67
C PRO A 97 0.64 12.00 15.38
N ARG A 98 1.08 10.74 15.32
CA ARG A 98 0.22 9.61 14.94
C ARG A 98 0.40 8.50 15.96
N LYS A 99 -0.66 7.71 16.18
CA LYS A 99 -0.53 6.50 16.96
C LYS A 99 0.27 5.46 16.17
N LYS A 100 0.97 4.57 16.87
CA LYS A 100 1.79 3.53 16.25
C LYS A 100 1.01 2.71 15.23
N GLU A 101 -0.24 2.35 15.55
CA GLU A 101 -1.07 1.48 14.71
C GLU A 101 -1.39 2.11 13.33
N ASP A 102 -1.49 3.45 13.27
CA ASP A 102 -1.74 4.20 12.03
C ASP A 102 -0.47 4.40 11.18
N VAL A 103 0.69 4.17 11.77
CA VAL A 103 1.99 4.28 11.11
C VAL A 103 2.40 2.95 10.47
N ILE A 104 2.06 1.83 11.10
CA ILE A 104 2.40 0.46 10.63
C ILE A 104 1.16 -0.39 10.26
N PRO A 105 0.26 0.06 9.37
CA PRO A 105 -0.97 -0.68 9.05
C PRO A 105 -0.71 -2.05 8.38
N PHE A 106 0.49 -2.28 7.85
CA PHE A 106 0.83 -3.47 7.06
C PHE A 106 1.55 -4.57 7.87
N GLU A 107 1.92 -4.33 9.12
CA GLU A 107 2.68 -5.29 9.94
C GLU A 107 1.98 -6.67 10.05
N PRO A 108 0.67 -6.78 10.35
CA PRO A 108 0.00 -8.08 10.47
C PRO A 108 -0.01 -8.88 9.16
N TYR A 109 -0.12 -8.18 8.01
CA TYR A 109 -0.14 -8.81 6.69
C TYR A 109 1.22 -9.40 6.33
N ILE A 110 2.29 -8.65 6.62
CA ILE A 110 3.67 -9.08 6.38
C ILE A 110 4.01 -10.25 7.29
N LYS A 111 3.58 -10.20 8.56
CA LYS A 111 3.78 -11.29 9.52
C LYS A 111 3.17 -12.59 9.03
N GLY A 112 1.89 -12.59 8.62
CA GLY A 112 1.22 -13.80 8.12
C GLY A 112 1.77 -14.32 6.78
N TRP A 113 2.45 -13.48 6.00
CA TRP A 113 3.00 -13.88 4.70
C TRP A 113 4.45 -14.38 4.79
N LEU A 114 5.26 -13.79 5.67
CA LEU A 114 6.70 -13.98 5.69
C LEU A 114 7.25 -14.56 6.99
N GLU A 115 6.45 -14.76 8.03
CA GLU A 115 6.86 -15.42 9.28
C GLU A 115 6.08 -16.71 9.54
#